data_AF-A0AA88DUL5-F1
#
_entry.id   AF-A0AA88DUL5-F1
#
_cell.length_a   1.000
_cell.length_b   1.000
_cell.length_c   1.000
_cell.angle_alpha   90.00
_cell.angle_beta   90.00
_cell.angle_gamma   90.00
#
_symmetry.space_group_name_H-M   'P 1'
#
loop_
_entity.id
_entity.type
_entity.pdbx_description
1 polymer ?
#
loop_
_entity_poly.entity_id
_entity_poly.type
_entity_poly.pdbx_seq_one_letter_code
_entity_poly.pdbx_strand_id
1 'polypeptide(L)'
;MASSSMAVSLSLSNSPFCPRRTPPPRRSVHLAPLSSMAASLKLSSSHCISSFGLAVLPRKLSSISSSPSGSSRTRSLTIVSAKGYKMKTHKASAKRFRVTGTGKIVRRRAGKQHLLYKKNNKRKLRLSKMVGFF
;
A
#
# COMPACT_ATOMS: atom_id res chain seq x y z
N MET A 1 36.99 -58.52 13.29
CA MET A 1 35.69 -58.84 12.66
C MET A 1 35.21 -57.57 11.96
N ALA A 2 34.89 -57.69 10.67
CA ALA A 2 34.85 -56.61 9.69
C ALA A 2 33.76 -55.55 9.94
N SER A 3 34.12 -54.28 9.73
CA SER A 3 33.18 -53.16 9.66
C SER A 3 32.74 -52.97 8.20
N SER A 4 31.47 -53.23 7.90
CA SER A 4 30.90 -53.03 6.55
C SER A 4 30.33 -51.61 6.44
N SER A 5 31.07 -50.72 5.78
CA SER A 5 30.59 -49.39 5.39
C SER A 5 29.85 -49.47 4.06
N MET A 6 28.54 -49.25 4.07
CA MET A 6 27.72 -49.13 2.87
C MET A 6 27.88 -47.72 2.28
N ALA A 7 28.60 -47.60 1.16
CA ALA A 7 28.69 -46.38 0.38
C ALA A 7 27.46 -46.26 -0.54
N VAL A 8 26.63 -45.24 -0.33
CA VAL A 8 25.48 -44.95 -1.20
C VAL A 8 25.92 -43.98 -2.28
N SER A 9 26.19 -44.51 -3.48
CA SER A 9 26.54 -43.73 -4.67
C SER A 9 25.30 -43.05 -5.24
N LEU A 10 25.10 -41.77 -4.93
CA LEU A 10 24.09 -40.94 -5.61
C LEU A 10 24.69 -40.41 -6.92
N SER A 11 24.45 -41.16 -7.99
CA SER A 11 24.72 -40.73 -9.37
C SER A 11 23.87 -39.51 -9.72
N LEU A 12 24.45 -38.30 -9.67
CA LEU A 12 23.88 -37.12 -10.31
C LEU A 12 24.04 -37.26 -11.82
N SER A 13 23.01 -37.79 -12.49
CA SER A 13 22.91 -37.75 -13.94
C SER A 13 22.65 -36.32 -14.40
N ASN A 14 23.52 -35.88 -15.32
CA ASN A 14 23.61 -34.54 -15.85
C ASN A 14 22.40 -34.13 -16.70
N SER A 15 21.96 -32.89 -16.46
CA SER A 15 21.38 -31.91 -17.40
C SER A 15 20.34 -32.38 -18.44
N PRO A 16 19.05 -32.01 -18.29
CA PRO A 16 18.18 -31.94 -19.45
C PRO A 16 18.57 -30.74 -20.31
N PHE A 17 19.11 -31.04 -21.50
CA PHE A 17 19.24 -30.11 -22.62
C PHE A 17 17.88 -29.46 -22.91
N CYS A 18 17.73 -28.18 -22.59
CA CYS A 18 16.59 -27.39 -23.03
C CYS A 18 16.84 -26.91 -24.47
N PRO A 19 16.02 -27.26 -25.47
CA PRO A 19 16.16 -26.69 -26.81
C PRO A 19 15.80 -25.20 -26.76
N ARG A 20 16.79 -24.40 -27.18
CA ARG A 20 16.73 -22.95 -27.39
C ARG A 20 15.62 -22.60 -28.38
N ARG A 21 14.44 -22.18 -27.89
CA ARG A 21 13.40 -21.58 -28.74
C ARG A 21 13.90 -20.23 -29.25
N THR A 22 14.10 -20.15 -30.55
CA THR A 22 14.39 -18.91 -31.28
C THR A 22 13.17 -17.98 -31.20
N PRO A 23 13.34 -16.67 -30.92
CA PRO A 23 12.25 -15.72 -31.03
C PRO A 23 11.99 -15.38 -32.52
N PRO A 24 10.72 -15.29 -32.97
CA PRO A 24 10.42 -14.82 -34.33
C PRO A 24 10.73 -13.32 -34.48
N PRO A 25 11.07 -12.86 -35.71
CA PRO A 25 11.45 -11.48 -35.96
C PRO A 25 10.29 -10.50 -35.75
N ARG A 26 10.65 -9.33 -35.19
CA ARG A 26 9.79 -8.19 -34.94
C ARG A 26 9.17 -7.70 -36.25
N ARG A 27 7.84 -7.77 -36.38
CA ARG A 27 7.09 -6.99 -37.38
C ARG A 27 6.85 -5.59 -36.82
N SER A 28 7.50 -4.59 -37.43
CA SER A 28 7.18 -3.19 -37.25
C SER A 28 5.93 -2.86 -38.08
N VAL A 29 4.79 -2.68 -37.41
CA VAL A 29 3.61 -2.07 -38.02
C VAL A 29 3.61 -0.60 -37.66
N HIS A 30 3.89 0.24 -38.65
CA HIS A 30 3.79 1.70 -38.58
C HIS A 30 2.35 2.06 -38.94
N LEU A 31 1.54 2.48 -37.97
CA LEU A 31 0.20 3.02 -38.22
C LEU A 31 0.23 4.53 -37.96
N ALA A 32 -0.30 5.27 -38.93
CA ALA A 32 -0.29 6.72 -39.03
C ALA A 32 -1.01 7.41 -37.85
N PRO A 33 -0.68 8.68 -37.54
CA PRO A 33 -1.32 9.43 -36.47
C PRO A 33 -2.71 9.88 -36.93
N LEU A 34 -3.77 9.36 -36.28
CA LEU A 34 -5.11 9.90 -36.45
C LEU A 34 -5.21 11.23 -35.70
N SER A 35 -5.41 12.28 -36.49
CA SER A 35 -5.73 13.63 -36.06
C SER A 35 -7.03 13.67 -35.26
N SER A 36 -6.94 14.33 -34.10
CA SER A 36 -7.90 15.29 -33.54
C SER A 36 -9.39 15.07 -33.85
N MET A 37 -10.17 14.74 -32.81
CA MET A 37 -11.39 15.47 -32.47
C MET A 37 -11.74 15.21 -30.99
N ALA A 38 -12.01 16.31 -30.29
CA ALA A 38 -12.42 16.33 -28.90
C ALA A 38 -13.82 15.73 -28.72
N ALA A 39 -13.99 14.87 -27.72
CA ALA A 39 -15.29 14.52 -27.17
C ALA A 39 -15.18 14.41 -25.64
N SER A 40 -15.37 15.54 -24.98
CA SER A 40 -15.53 15.63 -23.53
C SER A 40 -16.87 14.99 -23.14
N LEU A 41 -16.84 13.75 -22.65
CA LEU A 41 -18.00 13.14 -21.99
C LEU A 41 -18.16 13.77 -20.61
N LYS A 42 -18.86 14.91 -20.57
CA LYS A 42 -19.38 15.51 -19.35
C LYS A 42 -20.46 14.60 -18.78
N LEU A 43 -20.16 13.86 -17.72
CA LEU A 43 -21.21 13.28 -16.86
C LEU A 43 -21.89 14.43 -16.11
N SER A 44 -22.98 14.94 -16.67
CA SER A 44 -23.90 15.86 -16.00
C SER A 44 -25.19 15.10 -15.69
N SER A 45 -25.41 14.75 -14.44
CA SER A 45 -26.71 14.27 -13.96
C SER A 45 -27.09 15.03 -12.69
N SER A 46 -27.42 16.30 -12.85
CA SER A 46 -28.16 17.08 -11.86
C SER A 46 -29.63 17.08 -12.25
N HIS A 47 -30.44 16.22 -11.64
CA HIS A 47 -31.89 16.37 -11.66
C HIS A 47 -32.29 17.22 -10.46
N CYS A 48 -32.48 18.51 -10.72
CA CYS A 48 -33.17 19.43 -9.84
C CYS A 48 -34.67 19.31 -10.13
N ILE A 49 -35.45 18.82 -9.16
CA ILE A 49 -36.90 19.03 -9.20
C ILE A 49 -37.14 20.40 -8.57
N SER A 50 -37.36 21.36 -9.46
CA SER A 50 -37.82 22.71 -9.15
C SER A 50 -39.21 22.65 -8.53
N SER A 51 -39.39 23.29 -7.37
CA SER A 51 -40.71 23.71 -6.91
C SER A 51 -40.61 25.05 -6.18
N PHE A 52 -41.15 26.05 -6.87
CA PHE A 52 -41.79 27.25 -6.34
C PHE A 52 -40.94 28.41 -5.79
N GLY A 53 -41.05 29.54 -6.50
CA GLY A 53 -41.36 30.82 -5.87
C GLY A 53 -40.31 31.92 -6.03
N LEU A 54 -40.49 32.74 -7.06
CA LEU A 54 -39.86 34.06 -7.20
C LEU A 54 -40.30 35.00 -6.07
N ALA A 55 -39.36 35.65 -5.37
CA ALA A 55 -39.57 36.95 -4.71
C ALA A 55 -38.25 37.68 -4.37
N VAL A 56 -37.84 38.58 -5.28
CA VAL A 56 -37.40 39.97 -5.04
C VAL A 56 -36.55 40.28 -3.79
N LEU A 57 -35.27 40.65 -4.00
CA LEU A 57 -34.54 41.83 -3.48
C LEU A 57 -33.00 41.62 -3.63
N PRO A 58 -32.22 42.61 -4.11
CA PRO A 58 -30.75 42.49 -4.13
C PRO A 58 -30.19 42.78 -2.73
N ARG A 59 -29.97 41.74 -1.93
CA ARG A 59 -29.15 41.87 -0.72
C ARG A 59 -27.68 41.86 -1.13
N LYS A 60 -27.06 43.04 -1.02
CA LYS A 60 -25.62 43.32 -0.99
C LYS A 60 -24.88 42.14 -0.32
N LEU A 61 -24.01 41.44 -1.06
CA LEU A 61 -23.09 40.46 -0.49
C LEU A 61 -22.15 41.21 0.45
N SER A 62 -22.45 41.17 1.75
CA SER A 62 -21.39 41.33 2.74
C SER A 62 -20.43 40.17 2.52
N SER A 63 -19.17 40.53 2.35
CA SER A 63 -18.03 39.64 2.41
C SER A 63 -18.10 38.84 3.72
N ILE A 64 -18.62 37.62 3.66
CA ILE A 64 -18.36 36.63 4.70
C ILE A 64 -16.90 36.21 4.48
N SER A 65 -15.99 37.03 4.99
CA SER A 65 -14.72 36.54 5.47
C SER A 65 -15.02 35.60 6.63
N SER A 66 -15.39 34.36 6.31
CA SER A 66 -15.25 33.26 7.26
C SER A 66 -13.77 32.91 7.28
N SER A 67 -13.00 33.81 7.90
CA SER A 67 -11.72 33.49 8.51
C SER A 67 -11.89 32.14 9.22
N PRO A 68 -11.09 31.11 8.94
CA PRO A 68 -11.01 29.96 9.82
C PRO A 68 -10.24 30.41 11.08
N SER A 69 -10.80 31.31 11.88
CA SER A 69 -10.39 31.58 13.26
C SER A 69 -10.95 30.45 14.14
N GLY A 70 -10.56 29.24 13.81
CA GLY A 70 -10.78 28.03 14.58
C GLY A 70 -9.43 27.37 14.72
N SER A 71 -8.59 27.93 15.59
CA SER A 71 -7.40 27.27 16.09
C SER A 71 -7.84 25.92 16.66
N SER A 72 -7.77 24.88 15.81
CA SER A 72 -7.81 23.50 16.24
C SER A 72 -6.60 23.33 17.13
N ARG A 73 -6.79 23.61 18.42
CA ARG A 73 -5.83 23.36 19.47
C ARG A 73 -5.34 21.95 19.24
N THR A 74 -4.07 21.82 18.89
CA THR A 74 -3.33 20.59 19.12
C THR A 74 -3.60 20.26 20.58
N ARG A 75 -4.49 19.29 20.84
CA ARG A 75 -4.76 18.89 22.22
C ARG A 75 -3.45 18.32 22.70
N SER A 76 -2.74 19.08 23.54
CA SER A 76 -1.55 18.58 24.21
C SER A 76 -1.99 17.31 24.91
N LEU A 77 -1.35 16.19 24.58
CA LEU A 77 -1.63 14.89 25.18
C LEU A 77 -1.12 14.85 26.63
N THR A 78 -1.30 15.94 27.37
CA THR A 78 -0.97 16.08 28.78
C THR A 78 -1.98 15.23 29.54
N ILE A 79 -1.66 13.95 29.68
CA ILE A 79 -2.37 13.03 30.55
C ILE A 79 -2.11 13.54 31.97
N VAL A 80 -3.11 14.17 32.59
CA VAL A 80 -3.07 14.46 34.03
C VAL A 80 -3.16 13.11 34.73
N SER A 81 -2.01 12.52 35.03
CA SER A 81 -1.90 11.26 35.74
C SER A 81 -1.88 11.52 37.25
N ALA A 82 -2.75 10.85 38.00
CA ALA A 82 -2.72 10.88 39.46
C ALA A 82 -1.36 10.40 40.00
N LYS A 83 -0.95 10.90 41.17
CA LYS A 83 0.28 10.48 41.87
C LYS A 83 0.31 8.95 41.99
N GLY A 84 1.36 8.31 41.47
CA GLY A 84 1.51 6.84 41.47
C GLY A 84 1.03 6.13 40.20
N TYR A 85 0.35 6.81 39.28
CA TYR A 85 0.06 6.26 37.94
C TYR A 85 1.34 6.20 37.10
N LYS A 86 1.74 4.98 36.70
CA LYS A 86 2.86 4.73 35.79
C LYS A 86 2.34 4.56 34.36
N MET A 87 3.15 5.00 33.39
CA MET A 87 2.82 4.81 31.97
C MET A 87 2.64 3.33 31.64
N LYS A 88 1.45 2.96 31.18
CA LYS A 88 1.12 1.59 30.81
C LYS A 88 1.55 1.32 29.36
N THR A 89 2.13 0.15 29.12
CA THR A 89 2.46 -0.29 27.76
C THR A 89 1.19 -0.61 26.97
N HIS A 90 1.04 -0.02 25.79
CA HIS A 90 -0.01 -0.41 24.85
C HIS A 90 0.28 -1.82 24.29
N LYS A 91 -0.44 -2.82 24.82
CA LYS A 91 -0.16 -4.23 24.55
C LYS A 91 -0.31 -4.60 23.07
N ALA A 92 -1.21 -3.97 22.33
CA ALA A 92 -1.36 -4.25 20.90
C ALA A 92 -0.13 -3.78 20.08
N SER A 93 0.50 -2.67 20.48
CA SER A 93 1.76 -2.23 19.86
C SER A 93 2.91 -3.16 20.23
N ALA A 94 3.02 -3.54 21.50
CA ALA A 94 4.07 -4.46 21.97
C ALA A 94 4.03 -5.83 21.24
N LYS A 95 2.84 -6.31 20.85
CA LYS A 95 2.70 -7.54 20.03
C LYS A 95 3.16 -7.37 18.58
N ARG A 96 3.23 -6.13 18.05
CA ARG A 96 3.51 -5.84 16.63
C ARG A 96 4.96 -5.43 16.37
N PHE A 97 5.60 -4.77 17.33
CA PHE A 97 6.93 -4.17 17.19
C PHE A 97 7.89 -4.80 18.20
N ARG A 98 9.16 -4.96 17.80
CA ARG A 98 10.24 -5.39 18.69
C ARG A 98 11.50 -4.56 18.46
N VAL A 99 12.36 -4.53 19.46
CA VAL A 99 13.63 -3.81 19.43
C VAL A 99 14.76 -4.81 19.20
N THR A 100 15.72 -4.46 18.36
CA THR A 100 16.95 -5.24 18.11
C THR A 100 17.99 -4.94 19.19
N GLY A 101 19.06 -5.75 19.29
CA GLY A 101 20.14 -5.48 20.26
C GLY A 101 20.79 -4.09 20.11
N THR A 102 20.80 -3.55 18.88
CA THR A 102 21.30 -2.19 18.58
C THR A 102 20.28 -1.09 18.86
N GLY A 103 19.09 -1.40 19.40
CA GLY A 103 18.06 -0.41 19.72
C GLY A 103 17.12 -0.04 18.56
N LYS A 104 17.31 -0.60 17.36
CA LYS A 104 16.44 -0.32 16.20
C LYS A 104 15.09 -1.04 16.31
N ILE A 105 14.00 -0.36 15.96
CA ILE A 105 12.64 -0.91 15.99
C ILE A 105 12.33 -1.65 14.68
N VAL A 106 11.87 -2.89 14.77
CA VAL A 106 11.54 -3.74 13.61
C VAL A 106 10.10 -4.29 13.67
N ARG A 107 9.51 -4.51 12.50
CA ARG A 107 8.16 -5.07 12.31
C ARG A 107 8.05 -5.99 11.11
N ARG A 108 6.95 -6.74 11.02
CA ARG A 108 6.58 -7.49 9.80
C ARG A 108 5.91 -6.57 8.76
N ARG A 109 6.02 -6.94 7.48
CA ARG A 109 5.28 -6.31 6.38
C ARG A 109 3.83 -6.85 6.36
N ALA A 110 2.88 -5.98 6.04
CA ALA A 110 1.47 -6.33 5.97
C ALA A 110 1.10 -7.06 4.66
N GLY A 111 -0.01 -7.81 4.67
CA GLY A 111 -0.61 -8.35 3.45
C GLY A 111 -0.07 -9.70 2.97
N LYS A 112 0.52 -10.52 3.86
CA LYS A 112 0.98 -11.89 3.54
C LYS A 112 0.16 -13.01 4.18
N GLN A 113 -1.06 -12.71 4.66
CA GLN A 113 -1.93 -13.69 5.31
C GLN A 113 -2.83 -14.43 4.32
N HIS A 114 -3.54 -13.72 3.43
CA HIS A 114 -4.48 -14.29 2.46
C HIS A 114 -4.25 -13.74 1.05
N LEU A 115 -4.92 -14.33 0.05
CA LEU A 115 -4.81 -14.00 -1.38
C LEU A 115 -3.36 -14.02 -1.86
N LEU A 116 -2.64 -15.09 -1.56
CA LEU A 116 -1.25 -15.28 -1.97
C LEU A 116 -1.13 -15.78 -3.41
N TYR A 117 -2.15 -16.49 -3.90
CA TYR A 117 -2.22 -17.03 -5.25
C TYR A 117 -2.06 -15.93 -6.32
N LYS A 118 -2.80 -14.82 -6.17
CA LYS A 118 -2.73 -13.67 -7.09
C LYS A 118 -1.45 -12.82 -7.01
N LYS A 119 -0.52 -13.14 -6.11
CA LYS A 119 0.69 -12.34 -5.87
C LYS A 119 1.91 -13.04 -6.49
N ASN A 120 2.61 -12.33 -7.38
CA ASN A 120 3.89 -12.79 -7.92
C ASN A 120 4.88 -13.16 -6.79
N ASN A 121 5.73 -14.17 -7.05
CA ASN A 121 6.75 -14.63 -6.11
C ASN A 121 7.67 -13.52 -5.59
N LYS A 122 8.13 -12.60 -6.44
CA LYS A 122 8.94 -11.43 -6.05
C LYS A 122 8.24 -10.58 -4.97
N ARG A 123 6.92 -10.40 -5.11
CA ARG A 123 6.11 -9.68 -4.11
C ARG A 123 6.00 -10.49 -2.81
N LYS A 124 5.76 -11.81 -2.89
CA LYS A 124 5.67 -12.68 -1.71
C LYS A 124 6.96 -12.65 -0.88
N LEU A 125 8.14 -12.70 -1.53
CA LEU A 125 9.44 -12.61 -0.88
C LEU A 125 9.65 -11.27 -0.17
N ARG A 126 9.32 -10.16 -0.83
CA ARG A 126 9.40 -8.82 -0.22
C ARG A 126 8.51 -8.70 1.04
N LEU A 127 7.35 -9.35 1.05
CA LEU A 127 6.44 -9.36 2.19
C LEU A 127 6.90 -10.30 3.32
N SER A 128 7.78 -11.26 3.05
CA SER A 128 8.35 -12.14 4.09
C SER A 128 9.32 -11.41 5.03
N LYS A 129 10.00 -10.39 4.51
CA LYS A 129 11.11 -9.74 5.22
C LYS A 129 10.60 -8.86 6.36
N MET A 130 11.40 -8.81 7.43
CA MET A 130 11.25 -7.78 8.46
C MET A 130 11.74 -6.44 7.93
N VAL A 131 11.09 -5.37 8.38
CA VAL A 131 11.50 -4.00 8.06
C VAL A 131 11.78 -3.28 9.36
N GLY A 132 12.98 -2.71 9.45
CA GLY A 132 13.39 -1.80 10.51
C GLY A 132 13.06 -0.36 10.17
N PHE A 133 12.80 0.42 11.20
CA PHE A 133 12.98 1.87 11.17
C PHE A 133 14.41 2.16 11.62
N PHE A 134 15.04 3.11 10.94
CA PHE A 134 16.43 3.51 11.18
C PHE A 134 16.53 4.31 12.46
#